data_AF-A0A7Y3ENT4-F1
#
_entry.id   AF-A0A7Y3ENT4-F1
#
_cell.length_a   1.000
_cell.length_b   1.000
_cell.length_c   1.000
_cell.angle_alpha   90.00
_cell.angle_beta   90.00
_cell.angle_gamma   90.00
#
_symmetry.space_group_name_H-M   'P 1'
#
loop_
_entity.id
_entity.type
_entity.pdbx_description
1 polymer ?
#
loop_
_entity_poly.entity_id
_entity_poly.type
_entity_poly.pdbx_seq_one_letter_code
_entity_poly.pdbx_strand_id
1 'polypeptide(L)' 'MGIRSEDIGEQLIMAGYTDVFNLYGGIFEWFKQGQPVYDAANNRVEKIHGYLPRYGKWLTKGLKVYDE' A
#
# COMPACT_ATOMS: atom_id res chain seq x y z
N MET A 1 2.41 -8.72 0.53
CA MET A 1 3.84 -8.92 0.82
C MET A 1 4.58 -7.64 0.48
N GLY A 2 5.02 -6.91 1.50
CA GLY A 2 5.66 -5.59 1.37
C GLY A 2 7.17 -5.67 1.16
N ILE A 3 7.64 -6.48 0.20
CA ILE A 3 9.07 -6.80 0.04
C ILE A 3 9.90 -5.52 -0.19
N ARG A 4 9.44 -4.62 -1.06
CA ARG A 4 10.13 -3.35 -1.33
C ARG A 4 10.19 -2.42 -0.11
N SER A 5 9.13 -2.39 0.71
CA SER A 5 9.12 -1.54 1.91
C SER A 5 9.95 -2.14 3.03
N GLU A 6 10.12 -3.46 3.03
CA GLU A 6 11.02 -4.19 3.92
C GLU A 6 12.49 -3.90 3.57
N ASP A 7 12.89 -4.02 2.30
CA ASP A 7 14.25 -3.70 1.84
C ASP A 7 14.67 -2.25 2.20
N ILE A 8 13.75 -1.29 2.04
CA ILE A 8 14.00 0.11 2.42
C ILE A 8 14.05 0.27 3.95
N GLY A 9 13.20 -0.45 4.69
CA GLY A 9 13.23 -0.45 6.14
C GLY A 9 14.59 -0.90 6.69
N GLU A 10 15.16 -1.96 6.11
CA GLU A 10 16.51 -2.43 6.46
C GLU A 10 17.58 -1.38 6.18
N GLN A 11 17.53 -0.73 5.01
CA GLN A 11 18.46 0.36 4.66
C GLN A 11 18.38 1.53 5.64
N LEU A 12 17.18 1.90 6.09
CA LEU A 12 16.99 2.95 7.09
C LEU A 12 17.56 2.56 8.45
N ILE A 13 17.33 1.32 8.90
CA ILE A 13 17.93 0.82 10.14
C ILE A 13 19.46 0.84 10.04
N MET A 14 20.03 0.38 8.92
CA MET A 14 21.48 0.41 8.68
C MET A 14 22.07 1.83 8.65
N ALA A 15 21.28 2.82 8.23
CA ALA A 15 21.66 4.23 8.24
C ALA A 15 21.55 4.89 9.64
N GLY A 16 21.14 4.14 10.67
CA GLY A 16 21.09 4.59 12.06
C GLY A 16 19.76 5.21 12.49
N TYR A 17 18.70 5.10 11.68
CA TYR A 17 17.36 5.51 12.09
C TYR A 17 16.79 4.51 13.11
N THR A 18 16.28 5.02 14.22
CA THR A 18 15.77 4.21 15.34
C THR A 18 14.26 3.92 15.23
N ASP A 19 13.52 4.83 14.61
CA ASP A 19 12.05 4.78 14.54
C ASP A 19 11.59 4.40 13.12
N VAL A 20 11.87 3.15 12.74
CA VAL A 20 11.51 2.61 11.42
C VAL A 20 10.33 1.66 11.56
N PHE A 21 9.21 1.98 10.92
CA PHE A 21 8.00 1.17 10.93
C PHE A 21 7.60 0.78 9.51
N ASN A 22 7.33 -0.50 9.29
CA ASN A 22 6.82 -0.99 8.01
C ASN A 22 5.29 -1.09 8.06
N LEU A 23 4.60 -0.48 7.09
CA LEU A 23 3.17 -0.64 6.92
C LEU A 23 2.87 -2.03 6.33
N TYR A 24 2.71 -3.02 7.20
CA TYR A 24 2.50 -4.40 6.76
C TYR A 24 1.23 -4.53 5.91
N GLY A 25 1.36 -5.19 4.76
CA GLY A 25 0.28 -5.28 3.76
C GLY A 25 0.09 -4.02 2.91
N GLY A 26 0.81 -2.93 3.21
CA GLY A 26 0.84 -1.69 2.46
C GLY A 26 -0.52 -1.00 2.36
N ILE A 27 -0.64 -0.13 1.35
CA ILE A 27 -1.86 0.64 1.12
C ILE A 27 -3.09 -0.23 0.84
N PHE A 28 -2.91 -1.45 0.33
CA PHE A 28 -4.02 -2.36 0.06
C PHE A 28 -4.63 -2.95 1.33
N GLU A 29 -3.82 -3.41 2.28
CA GLU A 29 -4.34 -3.91 3.56
C GLU A 29 -4.91 -2.77 4.40
N TRP A 30 -4.26 -1.60 4.39
CA TRP A 30 -4.78 -0.37 4.99
C TRP A 30 -6.19 -0.02 4.48
N PHE A 31 -6.34 0.04 3.15
CA PHE A 31 -7.64 0.30 2.51
C PHE A 31 -8.67 -0.79 2.80
N LYS A 32 -8.26 -2.07 2.80
CA LYS A 32 -9.13 -3.21 3.14
C LYS A 32 -9.64 -3.16 4.59
N GLN A 33 -8.89 -2.55 5.52
CA GLN A 33 -9.32 -2.32 6.89
C GLN A 33 -10.28 -1.13 7.05
N GLY A 34 -10.66 -0.46 5.95
CA GLY A 34 -11.59 0.68 5.96
C GLY A 34 -10.93 2.00 6.38
N GLN A 35 -9.60 2.03 6.48
CA GLN A 35 -8.86 3.23 6.82
C GLN A 35 -8.93 4.25 5.67
N PRO A 36 -8.90 5.56 5.97
CA PRO A 36 -8.99 6.59 4.95
C PRO A 36 -7.75 6.61 4.07
N VAL A 37 -7.98 6.84 2.78
CA VAL A 37 -6.95 7.11 1.77
C VAL A 37 -7.40 8.36 1.02
N TYR A 38 -6.45 9.21 0.65
CA TYR A 38 -6.71 10.50 0.01
C TYR A 38 -5.99 10.60 -1.33
N ASP A 39 -6.60 11.30 -2.28
CA ASP A 39 -5.96 11.67 -3.55
C ASP A 39 -5.06 12.91 -3.39
N ALA A 40 -4.42 13.32 -4.48
CA ALA A 40 -3.55 14.50 -4.49
C ALA A 40 -4.29 15.83 -4.23
N ALA A 41 -5.61 15.86 -4.43
CA ALA A 41 -6.47 16.98 -4.11
C ALA A 41 -7.05 16.89 -2.68
N ASN A 42 -6.56 15.94 -1.87
CA ASN A 42 -6.96 15.69 -0.49
C ASN A 42 -8.42 15.23 -0.33
N ASN A 43 -9.01 14.63 -1.36
CA ASN A 43 -10.33 14.01 -1.28
C ASN A 43 -10.20 12.56 -0.86
N ARG A 44 -11.11 12.10 0.01
CA ARG A 44 -11.18 10.70 0.42
C ARG A 44 -11.55 9.83 -0.78
N VAL A 45 -10.77 8.80 -1.05
CA VAL A 45 -11.04 7.87 -2.15
C VAL A 45 -11.76 6.62 -1.67
N GLU A 46 -12.69 6.14 -2.49
CA GLU A 46 -13.44 4.89 -2.26
C GLU A 46 -12.98 3.76 -3.19
N LYS A 47 -11.98 4.03 -4.03
CA LYS A 47 -11.43 3.09 -5.00
C LYS A 47 -9.91 3.19 -4.98
N ILE A 48 -9.24 2.04 -5.16
CA ILE A 48 -7.78 1.98 -5.22
C ILE A 48 -7.36 1.25 -6.49
N HIS A 49 -6.44 1.86 -7.26
CA HIS A 49 -5.96 1.28 -8.50
C HIS A 49 -5.05 0.07 -8.21
N GLY A 50 -5.38 -1.07 -8.83
CA GLY A 50 -4.57 -2.28 -8.73
C GLY A 50 -3.55 -2.31 -9.85
N TYR A 51 -2.29 -1.97 -9.54
CA TYR A 51 -1.18 -1.76 -10.49
C TYR A 51 -1.12 -2.72 -11.70
N LEU A 52 -1.45 -4.01 -11.55
CA LEU A 52 -1.57 -4.93 -12.69
C LEU A 52 -2.66 -6.01 -12.47
N PRO A 53 -3.33 -6.49 -13.53
CA PRO A 53 -4.28 -7.62 -13.49
C PRO A 53 -3.71 -8.86 -12.79
N ARG A 54 -2.41 -9.14 -12.97
CA ARG A 54 -1.71 -10.29 -12.36
C ARG A 54 -1.58 -10.19 -10.83
N TYR A 55 -1.55 -8.99 -10.25
CA TYR A 55 -1.55 -8.78 -8.80
C TYR A 55 -2.96 -8.74 -8.20
N GLY A 56 -4.00 -8.68 -9.04
CA GLY A 56 -5.40 -8.75 -8.62
C GLY A 56 -5.76 -10.02 -7.85
N LYS A 57 -5.01 -11.12 -7.98
CA LYS A 57 -5.24 -12.37 -7.23
C LYS A 57 -5.04 -12.22 -5.70
N TRP A 58 -4.26 -11.23 -5.26
CA TRP A 58 -3.97 -10.99 -3.84
C TRP A 58 -4.88 -9.95 -3.19
N LEU A 59 -5.65 -9.21 -3.99
CA LEU A 59 -6.67 -8.26 -3.52
C LEU A 59 -8.02 -8.98 -3.37
N THR A 60 -8.28 -9.48 -2.17
CA THR A 60 -9.54 -10.18 -1.83
C THR A 60 -10.68 -9.23 -1.46
N LYS A 61 -10.41 -7.93 -1.23
CA LYS A 61 -11.41 -6.87 -0.99
C LYS A 61 -10.94 -5.50 -1.54
N GLY A 62 -11.88 -4.68 -2.01
CA GLY A 62 -11.66 -3.36 -2.63
C GLY A 62 -11.99 -3.32 -4.12
N LEU A 63 -12.63 -2.24 -4.59
CA LEU A 63 -12.95 -2.03 -6.02
C LEU A 63 -11.66 -1.85 -6.81
N LYS A 64 -11.30 -2.90 -7.57
CA LYS A 64 -10.17 -2.89 -8.50
C LYS A 64 -10.58 -2.05 -9.71
N VAL A 65 -9.94 -0.91 -9.88
CA VAL A 65 -9.97 -0.17 -11.15
C VAL A 65 -8.70 -0.56 -11.89
N TYR A 66 -8.88 -1.12 -13.08
CA TYR A 66 -7.80 -1.33 -14.05
C TYR A 66 -7.99 -0.24 -15.10
N ASP A 67 -6.91 0.43 -15.49
CA ASP A 67 -6.97 1.31 -16.67
C ASP A 67 -7.04 0.43 -17.93
N GLU A 68 -7.76 0.89 -18.95
CA GLU A 68 -7.89 0.23 -20.26
C GLU A 68 -6.56 0.10 -21.01
#